data_AF-G8C3H7-F1
#
_entry.id   AF-G8C3H7-F1
#
_cell.length_a   1.000
_cell.length_b   1.000
_cell.length_c   1.000
_cell.angle_alpha   90.00
_cell.angle_beta   90.00
_cell.angle_gamma   90.00
#
_symmetry.space_group_name_H-M   'P 1'
#
loop_
_entity.id
_entity.type
_entity.pdbx_description
1 polymer ?
#
loop_
_entity_poly.entity_id
_entity_poly.type
_entity_poly.pdbx_seq_one_letter_code
_entity_poly.pdbx_strand_id
1 'polypeptide(L)'
;MHYLILIQYLLPFLSGGGGTQPLTGKELDNLNYHQNLAFEGKQLSSLNIRMKEFKAQDIKEVREQILELNKSTQLETTNSAEKALGITSEIGRETQTLQIDKNSTDEVTTAKSKISSQLSNYKSALQKVQNYQSTTSMRKKRSTKKSSIPELTPQERKALSDFYKQFQELKQKKGNFLTRLQKVENSSEAISDSFKTDCESCKNVEAALQKINWEGPTLNIFTKNDRKWTGTSPIPQAESWKTLWGDWDKRENPYSHFWEVTNSESAKSSAKNRWISAVDKIFQNRKKYYQTVNSSSWRACGLTIGLFGADCGYSKKGSMEQEIKDSHSEIELTVAKALLTWMSQLS
;
A
#
# COMPACT_ATOMS: atom_id res chain seq x y z
N MET A 1 17.45 -19.14 3.38
CA MET A 1 17.14 -17.73 3.04
C MET A 1 15.75 -17.61 2.42
N HIS A 2 14.68 -17.59 3.22
CA HIS A 2 13.30 -17.37 2.76
C HIS A 2 12.56 -16.53 3.84
N TYR A 3 12.78 -15.22 3.90
CA TYR A 3 12.05 -14.36 4.85
C TYR A 3 11.70 -13.00 4.24
N LEU A 4 10.70 -12.97 3.36
CA LEU A 4 10.07 -11.74 2.87
C LEU A 4 8.57 -11.96 2.67
N ILE A 5 7.83 -12.17 3.76
CA ILE A 5 6.38 -12.45 3.75
C ILE A 5 5.53 -11.17 3.96
N LEU A 6 6.15 -10.07 4.38
CA LEU A 6 5.48 -8.88 4.93
C LEU A 6 4.68 -7.99 3.94
N ILE A 7 4.85 -8.11 2.62
CA ILE A 7 4.04 -7.37 1.62
C ILE A 7 3.10 -8.30 0.84
N GLN A 8 3.41 -9.59 0.82
CA GLN A 8 2.71 -10.57 0.00
C GLN A 8 1.29 -10.87 0.49
N TYR A 9 0.86 -10.38 1.65
CA TYR A 9 -0.47 -10.65 2.20
C TYR A 9 -1.53 -9.55 1.99
N LEU A 10 -1.16 -8.35 1.53
CA LEU A 10 -2.15 -7.33 1.12
C LEU A 10 -2.46 -7.34 -0.37
N LEU A 11 -1.48 -7.72 -1.20
CA LEU A 11 -1.63 -7.80 -2.65
C LEU A 11 -2.68 -8.83 -3.12
N PRO A 12 -2.74 -10.08 -2.60
CA PRO A 12 -3.66 -11.10 -3.10
C PRO A 12 -5.10 -10.91 -2.62
N PHE A 13 -5.38 -10.00 -1.68
CA PHE A 13 -6.76 -9.67 -1.31
C PHE A 13 -7.41 -8.63 -2.23
N LEU A 14 -6.61 -7.96 -3.07
CA LEU A 14 -7.06 -6.89 -3.98
C LEU A 14 -6.93 -7.27 -5.46
N SER A 15 -6.06 -8.23 -5.81
CA SER A 15 -6.11 -8.93 -7.09
C SER A 15 -7.02 -10.16 -6.96
N GLY A 16 -8.29 -10.02 -7.34
CA GLY A 16 -9.16 -11.19 -7.52
C GLY A 16 -8.57 -12.13 -8.57
N GLY A 17 -8.06 -13.28 -8.14
CA GLY A 17 -7.69 -14.40 -9.00
C GLY A 17 -6.30 -14.98 -8.72
N GLY A 18 -6.26 -16.24 -8.28
CA GLY A 18 -5.04 -17.05 -8.19
C GLY A 18 -4.73 -17.49 -6.77
N GLY A 19 -5.20 -18.68 -6.40
CA GLY A 19 -4.95 -19.26 -5.08
C GLY A 19 -3.47 -19.54 -4.84
N THR A 20 -2.97 -19.10 -3.70
CA THR A 20 -1.87 -19.77 -3.01
C THR A 20 -2.41 -20.19 -1.66
N GLN A 21 -2.58 -21.50 -1.49
CA GLN A 21 -2.86 -22.08 -0.18
C GLN A 21 -1.77 -21.64 0.80
N PRO A 22 -2.11 -21.23 2.03
CA PRO A 22 -1.11 -21.07 3.06
C PRO A 22 -0.48 -22.44 3.32
N LEU A 23 0.85 -22.56 3.21
CA LEU A 23 1.56 -23.73 3.69
C LEU A 23 1.37 -23.81 5.20
N THR A 24 0.39 -24.58 5.64
CA THR A 24 0.21 -24.96 7.03
C THR A 24 1.38 -25.84 7.43
N GLY A 25 2.08 -25.47 8.51
CA GLY A 25 3.26 -26.15 9.06
C GLY A 25 3.00 -27.54 9.63
N LYS A 26 2.34 -28.42 8.86
CA LYS A 26 2.12 -29.84 9.18
C LYS A 26 3.03 -30.79 8.38
N GLU A 27 3.90 -30.28 7.51
CA GLU A 27 4.83 -31.11 6.72
C GLU A 27 6.25 -31.17 7.28
N LEU A 28 6.54 -30.50 8.40
CA LEU A 28 7.86 -30.54 9.05
C LEU A 28 8.02 -31.63 10.12
N ASP A 29 6.97 -32.39 10.44
CA ASP A 29 7.03 -33.47 11.43
C ASP A 29 7.58 -34.81 10.86
N ASN A 30 7.90 -34.87 9.56
CA ASN A 30 8.29 -36.12 8.90
C ASN A 30 9.80 -36.29 8.61
N LEU A 31 10.66 -35.51 9.28
CA LEU A 31 12.11 -35.63 9.20
C LEU A 31 12.76 -35.95 10.57
N ASN A 32 12.00 -36.53 11.49
CA ASN A 32 12.55 -37.09 12.72
C ASN A 32 13.06 -38.52 12.47
N TYR A 33 14.17 -38.61 11.74
CA TYR A 33 14.87 -39.87 11.51
C TYR A 33 15.57 -40.28 12.82
N HIS A 34 15.01 -41.27 13.51
CA HIS A 34 15.63 -41.98 14.62
C HIS A 34 17.01 -42.52 14.19
N GLN A 35 18.10 -41.91 14.65
CA GLN A 35 19.38 -42.61 14.77
C GLN A 35 19.40 -43.35 16.11
N ASN A 36 18.92 -44.60 16.08
CA ASN A 36 19.25 -45.60 17.08
C ASN A 36 20.74 -45.96 16.91
N LEU A 37 21.61 -45.40 17.75
CA LEU A 37 22.97 -45.92 17.95
C LEU A 37 22.87 -47.17 18.82
N ALA A 38 22.80 -48.34 18.16
CA ALA A 38 22.99 -49.62 18.80
C ALA A 38 24.46 -49.74 19.25
N PHE A 39 24.67 -49.83 20.55
CA PHE A 39 25.98 -50.09 21.15
C PHE A 39 26.23 -51.60 21.10
N GLU A 40 27.02 -52.06 20.13
CA GLU A 40 27.53 -53.43 20.09
C GLU A 40 28.61 -53.61 21.16
N GLY A 41 28.22 -54.13 22.32
CA GLY A 41 29.14 -54.52 23.38
C GLY A 41 29.94 -55.77 22.98
N LYS A 42 31.16 -55.58 22.48
CA LYS A 42 32.13 -56.68 22.38
C LYS A 42 32.59 -57.10 23.79
N GLN A 43 32.30 -58.35 24.15
CA GLN A 43 32.84 -59.02 25.33
C GLN A 43 34.38 -59.00 25.29
N LEU A 44 35.00 -58.42 26.33
CA LEU A 44 36.42 -58.53 26.58
C LEU A 44 36.73 -59.95 27.08
N SER A 45 37.38 -60.74 26.24
CA SER A 45 38.03 -61.99 26.64
C SER A 45 39.15 -61.68 27.63
N SER A 46 39.26 -62.49 28.66
CA SER A 46 40.21 -62.38 29.77
C SER A 46 41.65 -62.22 29.29
N LEU A 47 42.26 -61.08 29.64
CA LEU A 47 43.69 -60.80 29.45
C LEU A 47 44.50 -61.60 30.48
N ASN A 48 45.23 -62.59 30.01
CA ASN A 48 46.23 -63.30 30.80
C ASN A 48 47.53 -62.47 30.82
N ILE A 49 47.74 -61.69 31.89
CA ILE A 49 48.91 -60.82 32.04
C ILE A 49 50.07 -61.64 32.61
N ARG A 50 50.96 -62.10 31.72
CA ARG A 50 52.33 -62.47 32.10
C ARG A 50 53.12 -61.18 32.29
N MET A 51 53.51 -60.89 33.53
CA MET A 51 54.42 -59.78 33.84
C MET A 51 55.77 -60.01 33.17
N LYS A 52 56.03 -59.27 32.09
CA LYS A 52 57.39 -58.98 31.60
C LYS A 52 57.81 -57.63 32.18
N GLU A 53 59.06 -57.58 32.64
CA GLU A 53 59.69 -56.36 33.14
C GLU A 53 59.62 -55.24 32.11
N PHE A 54 58.92 -54.17 32.46
CA PHE A 54 58.81 -52.95 31.65
C PHE A 54 60.13 -52.18 31.74
N LYS A 55 60.72 -51.88 30.58
CA LYS A 55 61.89 -51.00 30.49
C LYS A 55 61.39 -49.55 30.57
N ALA A 56 62.23 -48.66 31.09
CA ALA A 56 61.93 -47.22 31.26
C ALA A 56 61.50 -46.47 29.98
N GLN A 57 61.59 -47.12 28.81
CA GLN A 57 61.16 -46.61 27.51
C GLN A 57 59.64 -46.69 27.33
N ASP A 58 58.98 -47.72 27.88
CA ASP A 58 57.53 -47.93 27.77
C ASP A 58 56.73 -46.90 28.62
N ILE A 59 57.33 -46.37 29.68
CA ILE A 59 56.72 -45.34 30.54
C ILE A 59 56.65 -43.98 29.84
N LYS A 60 57.58 -43.67 28.92
CA LYS A 60 57.53 -42.44 28.12
C LYS A 60 56.40 -42.48 27.10
N GLU A 61 56.22 -43.62 26.45
CA GLU A 61 55.19 -43.82 25.41
C GLU A 61 53.76 -43.74 26.00
N VAL A 62 53.53 -44.33 27.18
CA VAL A 62 52.26 -44.19 27.90
C VAL A 62 51.99 -42.73 28.31
N ARG A 63 53.04 -41.98 28.69
CA ARG A 63 52.89 -40.57 29.10
C ARG A 63 52.57 -39.66 27.92
N GLU A 64 53.10 -39.95 26.74
CA GLU A 64 52.77 -39.24 25.49
C GLU A 64 51.35 -39.55 25.02
N GLN A 65 50.92 -40.83 25.08
CA GLN A 65 49.54 -41.21 24.76
C GLN A 65 48.51 -40.58 25.70
N ILE A 66 48.80 -40.47 27.01
CA ILE A 66 47.93 -39.76 27.97
C ILE A 66 47.86 -38.26 27.66
N LEU A 67 48.95 -37.65 27.19
CA LEU A 67 49.01 -36.24 26.81
C LEU A 67 48.22 -35.95 25.52
N GLU A 68 48.24 -36.88 24.55
CA GLU A 68 47.40 -36.82 23.36
C GLU A 68 45.91 -37.05 23.68
N LEU A 69 45.58 -37.99 24.57
CA LEU A 69 44.20 -38.23 25.04
C LEU A 69 43.62 -37.03 25.78
N ASN A 70 44.42 -36.32 26.58
CA ASN A 70 43.98 -35.08 27.25
C ASN A 70 43.81 -33.92 26.27
N LYS A 71 44.63 -33.84 25.22
CA LYS A 71 44.45 -32.85 24.14
C LYS A 71 43.21 -33.13 23.29
N SER A 72 42.95 -34.39 22.94
CA SER A 72 41.76 -34.76 22.17
C SER A 72 40.47 -34.55 22.95
N THR A 73 40.44 -34.89 24.25
CA THR A 73 39.28 -34.57 25.12
C THR A 73 39.07 -33.07 25.33
N GLN A 74 40.13 -32.25 25.40
CA GLN A 74 40.00 -30.79 25.41
C GLN A 74 39.48 -30.21 24.07
N LEU A 75 39.91 -30.78 22.94
CA LEU A 75 39.42 -30.40 21.61
C LEU A 75 37.97 -30.81 21.35
N GLU A 76 37.53 -31.97 21.85
CA GLU A 76 36.14 -32.41 21.74
C GLU A 76 35.20 -31.61 22.66
N THR A 77 35.64 -31.26 23.87
CA THR A 77 34.85 -30.44 24.79
C THR A 77 34.73 -28.99 24.35
N THR A 78 35.78 -28.38 23.78
CA THR A 78 35.71 -27.03 23.19
C THR A 78 34.83 -27.01 21.94
N ASN A 79 34.96 -27.97 21.03
CA ASN A 79 34.07 -28.09 19.86
C ASN A 79 32.60 -28.35 20.25
N SER A 80 32.35 -29.07 21.35
CA SER A 80 30.99 -29.33 21.85
C SER A 80 30.37 -28.07 22.49
N ALA A 81 31.16 -27.31 23.26
CA ALA A 81 30.72 -26.05 23.85
C ALA A 81 30.44 -24.99 22.77
N GLU A 82 31.29 -24.87 21.75
CA GLU A 82 31.06 -23.96 20.61
C GLU A 82 29.83 -24.37 19.79
N LYS A 83 29.61 -25.67 19.56
CA LYS A 83 28.37 -26.16 18.93
C LYS A 83 27.13 -25.85 19.76
N ALA A 84 27.19 -26.02 21.08
CA ALA A 84 26.09 -25.68 21.99
C ALA A 84 25.79 -24.17 22.02
N LEU A 85 26.83 -23.33 21.99
CA LEU A 85 26.68 -21.87 21.85
C LEU A 85 26.09 -21.49 20.48
N GLY A 86 26.50 -22.17 19.41
CA GLY A 86 25.93 -22.02 18.08
C GLY A 86 24.43 -22.34 18.06
N ILE A 87 24.04 -23.52 18.57
CA ILE A 87 22.64 -23.97 18.63
C ILE A 87 21.79 -23.00 19.46
N THR A 88 22.26 -22.59 20.65
CA THR A 88 21.51 -21.65 21.51
C THR A 88 21.36 -20.27 20.87
N SER A 89 22.38 -19.78 20.16
CA SER A 89 22.29 -18.53 19.40
C SER A 89 21.29 -18.62 18.25
N GLU A 90 21.24 -19.76 17.56
CA GLU A 90 20.30 -19.99 16.45
C GLU A 90 18.86 -20.09 16.94
N ILE A 91 18.61 -20.82 18.03
CA ILE A 91 17.30 -20.86 18.70
C ILE A 91 16.85 -19.45 19.11
N GLY A 92 17.77 -18.64 19.64
CA GLY A 92 17.50 -17.24 19.99
C GLY A 92 17.08 -16.40 18.79
N ARG A 93 17.77 -16.53 17.66
CA ARG A 93 17.45 -15.86 16.39
C ARG A 93 16.11 -16.29 15.82
N GLU A 94 15.85 -17.60 15.81
CA GLU A 94 14.58 -18.15 15.34
C GLU A 94 13.41 -17.64 16.18
N THR A 95 13.55 -17.66 17.51
CA THR A 95 12.52 -17.16 18.43
C THR A 95 12.21 -15.68 18.18
N GLN A 96 13.24 -14.86 18.00
CA GLN A 96 13.06 -13.43 17.70
C GLN A 96 12.39 -13.20 16.33
N THR A 97 12.76 -14.00 15.33
CA THR A 97 12.18 -13.94 13.98
C THR A 97 10.70 -14.33 14.00
N LEU A 98 10.35 -15.43 14.68
CA LEU A 98 8.97 -15.88 14.88
C LEU A 98 8.12 -14.82 15.60
N GLN A 99 8.69 -14.15 16.60
CA GLN A 99 7.98 -13.08 17.30
C GLN A 99 7.74 -11.87 16.39
N ILE A 100 8.69 -11.52 15.51
CA ILE A 100 8.49 -10.44 14.53
C ILE A 100 7.39 -10.82 13.54
N ASP A 101 7.38 -12.06 13.05
CA ASP A 101 6.37 -12.56 12.11
C ASP A 101 4.97 -12.56 12.72
N LYS A 102 4.84 -13.04 13.97
CA LYS A 102 3.58 -12.98 14.73
C LYS A 102 3.09 -11.54 14.88
N ASN A 103 3.94 -10.64 15.36
CA ASN A 103 3.56 -9.23 15.53
C ASN A 103 3.15 -8.58 14.19
N SER A 104 3.86 -8.91 13.10
CA SER A 104 3.54 -8.44 11.76
C SER A 104 2.13 -8.91 11.33
N THR A 105 1.84 -10.19 11.53
CA THR A 105 0.55 -10.79 11.18
C THR A 105 -0.60 -10.20 12.00
N ASP A 106 -0.38 -9.98 13.30
CA ASP A 106 -1.35 -9.34 14.19
C ASP A 106 -1.67 -7.89 13.75
N GLU A 107 -0.68 -7.17 13.24
CA GLU A 107 -0.88 -5.81 12.73
C GLU A 107 -1.69 -5.78 11.44
N VAL A 108 -1.42 -6.70 10.50
CA VAL A 108 -2.19 -6.82 9.26
C VAL A 108 -3.63 -7.24 9.54
N THR A 109 -3.85 -8.19 10.44
CA THR A 109 -5.20 -8.63 10.82
C THR A 109 -5.98 -7.53 11.52
N THR A 110 -5.32 -6.75 12.38
CA THR A 110 -5.91 -5.56 13.03
C THR A 110 -6.28 -4.48 12.02
N ALA A 111 -5.40 -4.17 11.06
CA ALA A 111 -5.71 -3.21 10.00
C ALA A 111 -6.88 -3.67 9.13
N LYS A 112 -6.93 -4.97 8.80
CA LYS A 112 -8.03 -5.58 8.03
C LYS A 112 -9.37 -5.48 8.74
N SER A 113 -9.41 -5.71 10.05
CA SER A 113 -10.66 -5.62 10.80
C SER A 113 -11.23 -4.19 10.80
N LYS A 114 -10.38 -3.17 10.93
CA LYS A 114 -10.77 -1.75 10.89
C LYS A 114 -11.44 -1.32 9.59
N ILE A 115 -11.01 -1.86 8.44
CA ILE A 115 -11.52 -1.48 7.11
C ILE A 115 -12.53 -2.46 6.52
N SER A 116 -12.83 -3.55 7.23
CA SER A 116 -13.71 -4.63 6.76
C SER A 116 -15.10 -4.13 6.35
N SER A 117 -15.67 -3.20 7.10
CA SER A 117 -16.99 -2.60 6.83
C SER A 117 -17.01 -1.70 5.58
N GLN A 118 -15.84 -1.21 5.14
CA GLN A 118 -15.70 -0.34 3.97
C GLN A 118 -15.34 -1.10 2.68
N LEU A 119 -15.17 -2.43 2.75
CA LEU A 119 -14.66 -3.22 1.63
C LEU A 119 -15.53 -3.16 0.37
N SER A 120 -16.87 -3.15 0.52
CA SER A 120 -17.79 -3.07 -0.61
C SER A 120 -17.68 -1.72 -1.34
N ASN A 121 -17.68 -0.62 -0.58
CA ASN A 121 -17.50 0.74 -1.09
C ASN A 121 -16.13 0.90 -1.76
N TYR A 122 -15.08 0.36 -1.14
CA TYR A 122 -13.73 0.39 -1.72
C TYR A 122 -13.66 -0.33 -3.07
N LYS A 123 -14.20 -1.55 -3.17
CA LYS A 123 -14.24 -2.32 -4.42
C LYS A 123 -15.01 -1.60 -5.52
N SER A 124 -16.15 -1.00 -5.17
CA SER A 124 -16.94 -0.17 -6.09
C SER A 124 -16.13 1.02 -6.61
N ALA A 125 -15.45 1.74 -5.70
CA ALA A 125 -14.59 2.88 -6.04
C ALA A 125 -13.44 2.47 -6.98
N LEU A 126 -12.74 1.38 -6.66
CA LEU A 126 -11.66 0.82 -7.48
C LEU A 126 -12.15 0.50 -8.89
N GLN A 127 -13.29 -0.19 -9.01
CA GLN A 127 -13.86 -0.54 -10.31
C GLN A 127 -14.22 0.71 -11.14
N LYS A 128 -14.79 1.75 -10.52
CA LYS A 128 -15.10 3.03 -11.19
C LYS A 128 -13.84 3.71 -11.73
N VAL A 129 -12.76 3.71 -10.95
CA VAL A 129 -11.47 4.28 -11.38
C VAL A 129 -10.85 3.47 -12.52
N GLN A 130 -10.86 2.13 -12.44
CA GLN A 130 -10.36 1.25 -13.51
C GLN A 130 -11.13 1.45 -14.82
N ASN A 131 -12.46 1.54 -14.75
CA ASN A 131 -13.32 1.81 -15.90
C ASN A 131 -13.04 3.19 -16.52
N TYR A 132 -12.75 4.20 -15.69
CA TYR A 132 -12.38 5.53 -16.19
C TYR A 132 -11.02 5.53 -16.91
N GLN A 133 -10.05 4.74 -16.44
CA GLN A 133 -8.75 4.59 -17.11
C GLN A 133 -8.85 3.86 -18.46
N SER A 134 -9.66 2.80 -18.54
CA SER A 134 -9.82 2.04 -19.79
C SER A 134 -10.51 2.88 -20.88
N THR A 135 -11.50 3.69 -20.50
CA THR A 135 -12.25 4.57 -21.40
C THR A 135 -11.45 5.79 -21.89
N THR A 136 -10.44 6.24 -21.15
CA THR A 136 -9.52 7.31 -21.57
C THR A 136 -8.41 6.80 -22.50
N SER A 137 -7.99 5.55 -22.33
CA SER A 137 -6.95 4.90 -23.16
C SER A 137 -7.46 4.44 -24.53
N MET A 138 -8.72 3.98 -24.61
CA MET A 138 -9.30 3.56 -25.89
C MET A 138 -9.79 4.77 -26.70
N ARG A 139 -9.02 5.13 -27.73
CA ARG A 139 -9.34 6.09 -28.80
C ARG A 139 -10.83 5.95 -29.18
N LYS A 140 -11.65 6.93 -28.76
CA LYS A 140 -13.12 6.97 -28.93
C LYS A 140 -13.52 6.50 -30.33
N LYS A 141 -13.95 5.24 -30.46
CA LYS A 141 -14.70 4.79 -31.63
C LYS A 141 -15.96 5.65 -31.68
N ARG A 142 -16.11 6.40 -32.77
CA ARG A 142 -17.30 7.22 -33.06
C ARG A 142 -18.53 6.31 -33.06
N SER A 143 -19.27 6.26 -31.95
CA SER A 143 -20.69 5.88 -31.96
C SER A 143 -21.32 6.07 -30.59
N THR A 144 -22.48 6.74 -30.59
CA THR A 144 -23.61 6.65 -29.64
C THR A 144 -23.36 7.00 -28.17
N LYS A 145 -23.85 8.18 -27.77
CA LYS A 145 -23.94 8.76 -26.40
C LYS A 145 -22.63 8.78 -25.62
N LYS A 146 -22.14 9.99 -25.31
CA LYS A 146 -21.06 10.23 -24.35
C LYS A 146 -21.43 9.47 -23.06
N SER A 147 -20.73 8.37 -22.76
CA SER A 147 -20.90 7.66 -21.49
C SER A 147 -20.57 8.65 -20.37
N SER A 148 -21.49 8.85 -19.42
CA SER A 148 -21.29 9.73 -18.28
C SER A 148 -20.07 9.29 -17.49
N ILE A 149 -19.28 10.24 -17.00
CA ILE A 149 -18.12 9.91 -16.17
C ILE A 149 -18.65 9.29 -14.85
N PRO A 150 -18.09 8.17 -14.38
CA PRO A 150 -18.56 7.53 -13.16
C PRO A 150 -18.33 8.45 -11.94
N GLU A 151 -19.36 8.65 -11.14
CA GLU A 151 -19.29 9.48 -9.94
C GLU A 151 -18.91 8.63 -8.72
N LEU A 152 -18.04 9.16 -7.86
CA LEU A 152 -17.71 8.54 -6.58
C LEU A 152 -18.68 9.04 -5.49
N THR A 153 -19.26 8.12 -4.73
CA THR A 153 -20.10 8.50 -3.59
C THR A 153 -19.24 8.97 -2.42
N PRO A 154 -19.79 9.76 -1.47
CA PRO A 154 -19.07 10.11 -0.24
C PRO A 154 -18.56 8.89 0.53
N GLN A 155 -19.32 7.79 0.56
CA GLN A 155 -18.92 6.54 1.21
C GLN A 155 -17.77 5.84 0.47
N GLU A 156 -17.75 5.87 -0.86
CA GLU A 156 -16.64 5.37 -1.67
C GLU A 156 -15.36 6.19 -1.46
N ARG A 157 -15.48 7.51 -1.40
CA ARG A 157 -14.36 8.41 -1.10
C ARG A 157 -13.81 8.18 0.30
N LYS A 158 -14.69 8.03 1.29
CA LYS A 158 -14.31 7.68 2.66
C LYS A 158 -13.61 6.33 2.72
N ALA A 159 -14.15 5.31 2.04
CA ALA A 159 -13.51 4.00 1.96
C ALA A 159 -12.09 4.07 1.37
N LEU A 160 -11.88 4.84 0.29
CA LEU A 160 -10.54 5.07 -0.26
C LEU A 160 -9.58 5.75 0.75
N SER A 161 -10.08 6.75 1.49
CA SER A 161 -9.34 7.45 2.54
C SER A 161 -8.94 6.50 3.67
N ASP A 162 -9.89 5.71 4.18
CA ASP A 162 -9.67 4.74 5.27
C ASP A 162 -8.68 3.63 4.88
N PHE A 163 -8.82 3.08 3.66
CA PHE A 163 -7.87 2.09 3.14
C PHE A 163 -6.47 2.69 2.96
N TYR A 164 -6.37 3.90 2.41
CA TYR A 164 -5.08 4.58 2.25
C TYR A 164 -4.41 4.84 3.60
N LYS A 165 -5.17 5.29 4.61
CA LYS A 165 -4.68 5.50 5.96
C LYS A 165 -4.11 4.21 6.57
N GLN A 166 -4.86 3.10 6.50
CA GLN A 166 -4.37 1.81 7.00
C GLN A 166 -3.16 1.30 6.22
N PHE A 167 -3.13 1.48 4.89
CA PHE A 167 -1.97 1.16 4.07
C PHE A 167 -0.72 1.92 4.54
N GLN A 168 -0.86 3.21 4.85
CA GLN A 168 0.25 4.03 5.36
C GLN A 168 0.70 3.58 6.76
N GLU A 169 -0.23 3.31 7.68
CA GLU A 169 0.09 2.77 9.01
C GLU A 169 0.90 1.46 8.88
N LEU A 170 0.49 0.55 8.01
CA LEU A 170 1.21 -0.71 7.77
C LEU A 170 2.56 -0.50 7.08
N LYS A 171 2.66 0.44 6.13
CA LYS A 171 3.93 0.78 5.47
C LYS A 171 4.96 1.29 6.49
N GLN A 172 4.54 2.12 7.45
CA GLN A 172 5.41 2.60 8.54
C GLN A 172 5.84 1.45 9.46
N LYS A 173 4.88 0.60 9.89
CA LYS A 173 5.19 -0.55 10.77
C LYS A 173 6.12 -1.56 10.10
N LYS A 174 5.97 -1.79 8.79
CA LYS A 174 6.86 -2.63 8.01
C LYS A 174 8.32 -2.15 8.10
N GLY A 175 8.59 -0.85 8.04
CA GLY A 175 9.94 -0.31 8.22
C GLY A 175 10.55 -0.69 9.57
N ASN A 176 9.75 -0.62 10.64
CA ASN A 176 10.16 -1.04 11.98
C ASN A 176 10.44 -2.54 12.06
N PHE A 177 9.60 -3.39 11.45
CA PHE A 177 9.82 -4.83 11.42
C PHE A 177 11.07 -5.23 10.64
N LEU A 178 11.32 -4.61 9.48
CA LEU A 178 12.54 -4.81 8.70
C LEU A 178 13.79 -4.44 9.51
N THR A 179 13.76 -3.30 10.20
CA THR A 179 14.86 -2.86 11.08
C THR A 179 15.10 -3.86 12.21
N ARG A 180 14.03 -4.45 12.76
CA ARG A 180 14.15 -5.49 13.80
C ARG A 180 14.76 -6.77 13.24
N LEU A 181 14.36 -7.22 12.04
CA LEU A 181 14.93 -8.41 11.39
C LEU A 181 16.43 -8.25 11.11
N GLN A 182 16.86 -7.09 10.62
CA GLN A 182 18.28 -6.78 10.41
C GLN A 182 19.12 -6.94 11.69
N LYS A 183 18.56 -6.50 12.83
CA LYS A 183 19.22 -6.66 14.13
C LYS A 183 19.35 -8.13 14.56
N VAL A 184 18.42 -8.99 14.17
CA VAL A 184 18.48 -10.44 14.48
C VAL A 184 19.57 -11.13 13.65
N GLU A 185 19.70 -10.76 12.37
CA GLU A 185 20.69 -11.35 11.46
C GLU A 185 22.13 -10.88 11.73
N ASN A 186 22.35 -9.89 12.60
CA ASN A 186 23.64 -9.21 12.79
C ASN A 186 24.25 -8.73 11.46
N SER A 187 23.42 -8.51 10.45
CA SER A 187 23.86 -8.03 9.15
C SER A 187 24.13 -6.54 9.23
N SER A 188 25.37 -6.15 8.94
CA SER A 188 25.76 -4.74 8.78
C SER A 188 25.37 -4.18 7.40
N GLU A 189 24.96 -5.05 6.48
CA GLU A 189 24.44 -4.63 5.18
C GLU A 189 23.04 -4.07 5.39
N ALA A 190 22.97 -2.74 5.39
CA ALA A 190 21.70 -2.04 5.28
C ALA A 190 20.96 -2.63 4.08
N ILE A 191 19.80 -3.25 4.33
CA ILE A 191 18.83 -3.54 3.27
C ILE A 191 18.66 -2.19 2.56
N SER A 192 19.08 -2.15 1.30
CA SER A 192 19.11 -0.97 0.46
C SER A 192 17.95 -0.04 0.80
N ASP A 193 18.28 1.24 0.97
CA ASP A 193 17.39 2.38 1.20
C ASP A 193 16.29 2.53 0.11
N SER A 194 16.10 1.55 -0.79
CA SER A 194 14.96 1.44 -1.70
C SER A 194 13.59 1.48 -1.00
N PHE A 195 13.54 1.25 0.32
CA PHE A 195 12.31 1.44 1.12
C PHE A 195 12.11 2.86 1.65
N LYS A 196 13.11 3.77 1.53
CA LYS A 196 12.89 5.21 1.55
C LYS A 196 12.31 5.65 0.21
N THR A 197 11.06 5.27 -0.04
CA THR A 197 10.32 5.77 -1.19
C THR A 197 9.12 6.57 -0.70
N ASP A 198 9.32 7.89 -0.70
CA ASP A 198 8.36 8.98 -0.88
C ASP A 198 7.14 9.05 0.07
N CYS A 199 7.32 8.75 1.36
CA CYS A 199 6.28 9.03 2.38
C CYS A 199 6.58 10.28 3.23
N GLU A 200 7.50 11.15 2.83
CA GLU A 200 7.63 12.48 3.44
C GLU A 200 6.34 13.32 3.26
N SER A 201 5.47 12.96 2.31
CA SER A 201 4.21 13.65 2.03
C SER A 201 2.97 13.08 2.74
N CYS A 202 3.07 11.99 3.50
CA CYS A 202 1.88 11.24 3.94
C CYS A 202 0.95 12.02 4.88
N LYS A 203 1.49 12.73 5.88
CA LYS A 203 0.70 13.66 6.71
C LYS A 203 0.10 14.81 5.87
N ASN A 204 0.82 15.23 4.84
CA ASN A 204 0.38 16.32 3.96
C ASN A 204 -0.77 15.87 3.05
N VAL A 205 -0.80 14.59 2.64
CA VAL A 205 -1.90 14.01 1.85
C VAL A 205 -3.19 13.93 2.67
N GLU A 206 -3.16 13.41 3.91
CA GLU A 206 -4.36 13.37 4.75
C GLU A 206 -4.91 14.77 5.03
N ALA A 207 -4.03 15.72 5.36
CA ALA A 207 -4.41 17.13 5.54
C ALA A 207 -4.95 17.75 4.23
N ALA A 208 -4.40 17.37 3.08
CA ALA A 208 -4.89 17.82 1.78
C ALA A 208 -6.30 17.27 1.48
N LEU A 209 -6.55 15.98 1.72
CA LEU A 209 -7.88 15.37 1.57
C LEU A 209 -8.92 16.08 2.46
N GLN A 210 -8.55 16.43 3.69
CA GLN A 210 -9.41 17.22 4.58
C GLN A 210 -9.66 18.64 4.04
N LYS A 211 -8.61 19.35 3.60
CA LYS A 211 -8.72 20.71 3.03
C LYS A 211 -9.66 20.78 1.82
N ILE A 212 -9.61 19.76 0.94
CA ILE A 212 -10.48 19.69 -0.24
C ILE A 212 -11.87 19.13 0.05
N ASN A 213 -12.19 18.82 1.32
CA ASN A 213 -13.44 18.19 1.74
C ASN A 213 -13.72 16.86 1.01
N TRP A 214 -12.70 16.01 0.90
CA TRP A 214 -12.74 14.75 0.15
C TRP A 214 -13.91 13.84 0.55
N GLU A 215 -14.17 13.68 1.84
CA GLU A 215 -15.24 12.82 2.36
C GLU A 215 -16.61 13.52 2.41
N GLY A 216 -16.65 14.81 2.08
CA GLY A 216 -17.85 15.61 2.12
C GLY A 216 -18.81 15.33 0.95
N PRO A 217 -19.91 16.08 0.84
CA PRO A 217 -20.85 15.96 -0.27
C PRO A 217 -20.25 16.51 -1.58
N THR A 218 -19.39 17.52 -1.51
CA THR A 218 -18.75 18.16 -2.67
C THR A 218 -17.33 18.60 -2.34
N LEU A 219 -16.43 18.46 -3.32
CA LEU A 219 -15.06 18.97 -3.18
C LEU A 219 -15.03 20.50 -3.11
N ASN A 220 -14.12 21.00 -2.29
CA ASN A 220 -13.79 22.42 -2.22
C ASN A 220 -12.87 22.81 -3.36
N ILE A 221 -13.41 23.40 -4.43
CA ILE A 221 -12.64 23.81 -5.61
C ILE A 221 -12.53 25.33 -5.68
N PHE A 222 -13.66 26.02 -5.52
CA PHE A 222 -13.78 27.46 -5.76
C PHE A 222 -13.71 28.30 -4.50
N THR A 223 -14.00 27.71 -3.35
CA THR A 223 -13.86 28.29 -2.02
C THR A 223 -13.40 27.22 -1.04
N LYS A 224 -12.90 27.63 0.13
CA LYS A 224 -12.50 26.71 1.21
C LYS A 224 -13.67 25.97 1.85
N ASN A 225 -14.91 26.37 1.56
CA ASN A 225 -16.14 25.80 2.10
C ASN A 225 -17.20 25.76 0.99
N ASP A 226 -16.94 24.99 -0.06
CA ASP A 226 -17.87 24.89 -1.18
C ASP A 226 -19.15 24.19 -0.72
N ARG A 227 -20.26 24.88 -0.88
CA ARG A 227 -21.58 24.27 -0.77
C ARG A 227 -21.88 23.48 -2.03
N LYS A 228 -22.70 22.45 -1.89
CA LYS A 228 -23.23 21.71 -3.03
C LYS A 228 -23.82 22.70 -4.03
N TRP A 229 -23.30 22.66 -5.25
CA TRP A 229 -23.79 23.52 -6.32
C TRP A 229 -25.27 23.21 -6.58
N THR A 230 -26.05 24.27 -6.65
CA THR A 230 -27.44 24.27 -7.09
C THR A 230 -27.52 25.05 -8.40
N GLY A 231 -28.52 24.79 -9.24
CA GLY A 231 -28.73 25.55 -10.47
C GLY A 231 -28.91 27.07 -10.26
N THR A 232 -29.14 27.51 -9.02
CA THR A 232 -29.24 28.92 -8.63
C THR A 232 -27.98 29.47 -7.97
N SER A 233 -26.95 28.65 -7.79
CA SER A 233 -25.69 29.09 -7.19
C SER A 233 -25.01 30.14 -8.08
N PRO A 234 -24.46 31.22 -7.49
CA PRO A 234 -23.76 32.24 -8.25
C PRO A 234 -22.55 31.63 -8.97
N ILE A 235 -22.22 32.20 -10.13
CA ILE A 235 -20.97 31.85 -10.82
C ILE A 235 -19.82 32.22 -9.87
N PRO A 236 -18.85 31.32 -9.65
CA PRO A 236 -17.65 31.65 -8.90
C PRO A 236 -16.98 32.92 -9.45
N GLN A 237 -16.29 33.69 -8.61
CA GLN A 237 -15.48 34.79 -9.12
C GLN A 237 -14.44 34.25 -10.10
N ALA A 238 -14.30 34.92 -11.26
CA ALA A 238 -13.37 34.48 -12.28
C ALA A 238 -11.96 34.42 -11.69
N GLU A 239 -11.28 33.30 -11.93
CA GLU A 239 -9.87 33.09 -11.58
C GLU A 239 -9.51 33.05 -10.09
N SER A 240 -10.44 33.28 -9.16
CA SER A 240 -10.14 33.26 -7.71
C SER A 240 -9.61 31.89 -7.26
N TRP A 241 -10.00 30.81 -7.93
CA TRP A 241 -9.51 29.46 -7.68
C TRP A 241 -8.02 29.27 -8.04
N LYS A 242 -7.43 30.12 -8.88
CA LYS A 242 -6.00 30.04 -9.26
C LYS A 242 -5.09 30.38 -8.08
N THR A 243 -5.55 31.26 -7.19
CA THR A 243 -4.76 31.76 -6.04
C THR A 243 -5.28 31.25 -4.69
N LEU A 244 -6.53 30.76 -4.62
CA LEU A 244 -7.18 30.29 -3.39
C LEU A 244 -6.35 29.30 -2.58
N TRP A 245 -5.67 28.40 -3.29
CA TRP A 245 -4.99 27.25 -2.71
C TRP A 245 -3.50 27.52 -2.40
N GLY A 246 -3.03 28.75 -2.63
CA GLY A 246 -1.63 29.10 -2.47
C GLY A 246 -0.76 28.61 -3.64
N ASP A 247 0.54 28.62 -3.43
CA ASP A 247 1.51 28.29 -4.47
C ASP A 247 1.51 26.77 -4.75
N TRP A 248 1.53 26.42 -6.03
CA TRP A 248 1.60 25.02 -6.47
C TRP A 248 2.95 24.42 -6.09
N ASP A 249 4.04 25.16 -6.32
CA ASP A 249 5.40 24.66 -6.22
C ASP A 249 5.86 24.46 -4.77
N LYS A 250 5.20 25.15 -3.82
CA LYS A 250 5.44 25.02 -2.38
C LYS A 250 4.60 23.92 -1.71
N ARG A 251 3.81 23.15 -2.49
CA ARG A 251 2.85 22.16 -1.96
C ARG A 251 1.86 22.73 -0.93
N GLU A 252 1.62 24.03 -0.97
CA GLU A 252 0.56 24.67 -0.19
C GLU A 252 -0.82 24.31 -0.76
N ASN A 253 -0.87 24.17 -2.08
CA ASN A 253 -2.05 23.72 -2.81
C ASN A 253 -2.33 22.24 -2.52
N PRO A 254 -3.46 21.89 -1.85
CA PRO A 254 -3.73 20.51 -1.48
C PRO A 254 -3.90 19.59 -2.70
N TYR A 255 -4.22 20.14 -3.88
CA TYR A 255 -4.36 19.35 -5.08
C TYR A 255 -3.03 18.98 -5.75
N SER A 256 -1.92 19.66 -5.44
CA SER A 256 -0.63 19.34 -6.08
C SER A 256 -0.18 17.92 -5.76
N HIS A 257 -0.53 17.43 -4.57
CA HIS A 257 -0.28 16.06 -4.13
C HIS A 257 -0.83 14.98 -5.08
N PHE A 258 -1.94 15.22 -5.78
CA PHE A 258 -2.61 14.17 -6.56
C PHE A 258 -2.35 14.26 -8.08
N TRP A 259 -1.75 15.36 -8.55
CA TRP A 259 -1.44 15.57 -9.97
C TRP A 259 0.06 15.40 -10.29
N GLU A 260 0.92 15.52 -9.28
CA GLU A 260 2.36 15.29 -9.39
C GLU A 260 2.66 13.78 -9.44
N VAL A 261 3.11 13.30 -10.60
CA VAL A 261 3.54 11.90 -10.78
C VAL A 261 5.05 11.75 -10.58
N THR A 262 5.82 12.82 -10.80
CA THR A 262 7.29 12.83 -10.64
C THR A 262 7.80 14.20 -10.20
N ASN A 263 8.97 14.25 -9.55
CA ASN A 263 9.61 15.48 -9.06
C ASN A 263 10.29 16.33 -10.16
N SER A 264 10.14 16.00 -11.44
CA SER A 264 10.72 16.77 -12.55
C SER A 264 9.96 18.07 -12.80
N GLU A 265 10.68 19.16 -13.08
CA GLU A 265 10.11 20.51 -13.28
C GLU A 265 9.08 20.55 -14.43
N SER A 266 9.38 19.86 -15.53
CA SER A 266 8.47 19.70 -16.66
C SER A 266 7.19 18.94 -16.28
N ALA A 267 7.28 17.95 -15.39
CA ALA A 267 6.10 17.23 -14.90
C ALA A 267 5.26 18.08 -13.95
N LYS A 268 5.87 18.92 -13.10
CA LYS A 268 5.15 19.85 -12.21
C LYS A 268 4.35 20.88 -12.99
N SER A 269 4.97 21.53 -13.96
CA SER A 269 4.27 22.48 -14.86
C SER A 269 3.11 21.81 -15.60
N SER A 270 3.32 20.58 -16.10
CA SER A 270 2.28 19.81 -16.78
C SER A 270 1.14 19.38 -15.83
N ALA A 271 1.46 19.04 -14.58
CA ALA A 271 0.50 18.70 -13.54
C ALA A 271 -0.40 19.91 -13.19
N LYS A 272 0.22 21.06 -12.93
CA LYS A 272 -0.47 22.34 -12.69
C LYS A 272 -1.40 22.70 -13.84
N ASN A 273 -0.93 22.64 -15.08
CA ASN A 273 -1.75 22.98 -16.25
C ASN A 273 -2.94 22.01 -16.44
N ARG A 274 -2.77 20.72 -16.17
CA ARG A 274 -3.87 19.74 -16.19
C ARG A 274 -4.91 20.03 -15.12
N TRP A 275 -4.50 20.35 -13.90
CA TRP A 275 -5.40 20.81 -12.85
C TRP A 275 -6.17 22.06 -13.33
N ILE A 276 -5.45 23.06 -13.88
CA ILE A 276 -6.01 24.36 -14.27
C ILE A 276 -7.09 24.15 -15.33
N SER A 277 -6.79 23.29 -16.30
CA SER A 277 -7.71 22.93 -17.37
C SER A 277 -8.96 22.22 -16.83
N ALA A 278 -8.81 21.33 -15.84
CA ALA A 278 -9.94 20.61 -15.24
C ALA A 278 -10.89 21.55 -14.50
N VAL A 279 -10.37 22.50 -13.72
CA VAL A 279 -11.22 23.46 -12.99
C VAL A 279 -11.77 24.54 -13.90
N ASP A 280 -11.01 25.02 -14.89
CA ASP A 280 -11.55 25.96 -15.88
C ASP A 280 -12.73 25.32 -16.63
N LYS A 281 -12.65 24.04 -16.99
CA LYS A 281 -13.77 23.30 -17.57
C LYS A 281 -15.02 23.31 -16.67
N ILE A 282 -14.88 23.10 -15.36
CA ILE A 282 -16.00 23.20 -14.41
C ILE A 282 -16.55 24.63 -14.40
N PHE A 283 -15.67 25.63 -14.34
CA PHE A 283 -16.04 27.04 -14.32
C PHE A 283 -16.83 27.44 -15.57
N GLN A 284 -16.32 27.11 -16.77
CA GLN A 284 -16.99 27.41 -18.04
C GLN A 284 -18.34 26.69 -18.15
N ASN A 285 -18.44 25.44 -17.69
CA ASN A 285 -19.72 24.71 -17.69
C ASN A 285 -20.75 25.37 -16.75
N ARG A 286 -20.33 25.77 -15.53
CA ARG A 286 -21.20 26.52 -14.60
C ARG A 286 -21.61 27.88 -15.16
N LYS A 287 -20.68 28.61 -15.78
CA LYS A 287 -20.92 29.91 -16.43
C LYS A 287 -21.93 29.76 -17.56
N LYS A 288 -21.72 28.80 -18.46
CA LYS A 288 -22.63 28.48 -19.58
C LYS A 288 -24.02 28.10 -19.09
N TYR A 289 -24.11 27.26 -18.05
CA TYR A 289 -25.39 26.91 -17.42
C TYR A 289 -26.11 28.15 -16.90
N TYR A 290 -25.44 28.96 -16.08
CA TYR A 290 -26.03 30.15 -15.47
C TYR A 290 -26.48 31.16 -16.52
N GLN A 291 -25.67 31.42 -17.55
CA GLN A 291 -26.00 32.32 -18.65
C GLN A 291 -27.19 31.80 -19.46
N THR A 292 -27.27 30.49 -19.70
CA THR A 292 -28.38 29.90 -20.45
C THR A 292 -29.68 29.98 -19.67
N VAL A 293 -29.68 29.54 -18.41
CA VAL A 293 -30.90 29.48 -17.56
C VAL A 293 -31.41 30.88 -17.20
N ASN A 294 -30.52 31.88 -17.11
CA ASN A 294 -30.90 33.27 -16.85
C ASN A 294 -31.13 34.12 -18.11
N SER A 295 -30.95 33.57 -19.31
CA SER A 295 -31.21 34.31 -20.55
C SER A 295 -32.71 34.63 -20.71
N SER A 296 -33.01 35.78 -21.31
CA SER A 296 -34.39 36.20 -21.62
C SER A 296 -35.10 35.18 -22.51
N SER A 297 -34.40 34.59 -23.48
CA SER A 297 -34.92 33.53 -24.35
C SER A 297 -35.32 32.28 -23.58
N TRP A 298 -34.54 31.87 -22.58
CA TRP A 298 -34.87 30.71 -21.76
C TRP A 298 -36.08 30.95 -20.86
N ARG A 299 -36.14 32.15 -20.26
CA ARG A 299 -37.29 32.58 -19.47
C ARG A 299 -38.56 32.66 -20.34
N ALA A 300 -38.44 33.09 -21.59
CA ALA A 300 -39.55 33.11 -22.55
C ALA A 300 -40.01 31.68 -22.93
N CYS A 301 -39.10 30.76 -23.24
CA CYS A 301 -39.42 29.34 -23.47
C CYS A 301 -40.10 28.69 -22.24
N GLY A 302 -39.69 29.08 -21.03
CA GLY A 302 -40.28 28.62 -19.78
C GLY A 302 -41.64 29.24 -19.45
N LEU A 303 -42.07 30.31 -20.13
CA LEU A 303 -43.40 30.91 -19.97
C LEU A 303 -44.40 30.38 -21.01
N THR A 304 -43.92 29.88 -22.16
CA THR A 304 -44.74 29.18 -23.17
C THR A 304 -45.00 27.72 -22.77
N ILE A 305 -45.41 27.47 -21.52
CA ILE A 305 -45.75 26.16 -20.95
C ILE A 305 -47.06 25.66 -21.56
N GLY A 306 -47.03 25.33 -22.85
CA GLY A 306 -47.97 24.42 -23.50
C GLY A 306 -47.27 23.11 -23.87
N LEU A 307 -48.05 22.14 -24.35
CA LEU A 307 -47.69 20.76 -24.73
C LEU A 307 -46.42 20.58 -25.60
N PHE A 308 -45.85 21.66 -26.17
CA PHE A 308 -44.67 21.62 -27.04
C PHE A 308 -43.44 22.39 -26.50
N GLY A 309 -43.58 23.15 -25.41
CA GLY A 309 -42.50 24.02 -24.88
C GLY A 309 -41.55 23.34 -23.89
N ALA A 310 -41.99 22.25 -23.24
CA ALA A 310 -41.20 21.57 -22.21
C ALA A 310 -39.91 20.93 -22.76
N ASP A 311 -39.94 20.36 -23.97
CA ASP A 311 -38.80 19.59 -24.49
C ASP A 311 -37.55 20.43 -24.79
N CYS A 312 -37.72 21.70 -25.15
CA CYS A 312 -36.59 22.57 -25.50
C CYS A 312 -35.77 23.02 -24.28
N GLY A 313 -36.40 23.11 -23.11
CA GLY A 313 -35.78 23.57 -21.86
C GLY A 313 -35.21 22.42 -21.02
N TYR A 314 -35.96 21.34 -20.82
CA TYR A 314 -35.53 20.31 -19.88
C TYR A 314 -34.35 19.46 -20.40
N SER A 315 -34.31 19.17 -21.70
CA SER A 315 -33.23 18.37 -22.32
C SER A 315 -31.87 19.08 -22.27
N LYS A 316 -31.83 20.37 -22.62
CA LYS A 316 -30.59 21.18 -22.60
C LYS A 316 -30.11 21.44 -21.18
N LYS A 317 -31.03 21.67 -20.22
CA LYS A 317 -30.70 21.81 -18.79
C LYS A 317 -30.01 20.56 -18.24
N GLY A 318 -30.63 19.39 -18.44
CA GLY A 318 -30.08 18.12 -17.97
C GLY A 318 -28.70 17.82 -18.57
N SER A 319 -28.49 18.12 -19.85
CA SER A 319 -27.18 17.97 -20.49
C SER A 319 -26.11 18.86 -19.85
N MET A 320 -26.41 20.12 -19.52
CA MET A 320 -25.44 21.03 -18.89
C MET A 320 -25.16 20.66 -17.43
N GLU A 321 -26.17 20.19 -16.68
CA GLU A 321 -25.98 19.67 -15.32
C GLU A 321 -25.07 18.44 -15.33
N GLN A 322 -25.27 17.55 -16.31
CA GLN A 322 -24.39 16.39 -16.50
C GLN A 322 -22.97 16.81 -16.89
N GLU A 323 -22.77 17.82 -17.74
CA GLU A 323 -21.43 18.34 -18.07
C GLU A 323 -20.68 18.89 -16.84
N ILE A 324 -21.39 19.59 -15.95
CA ILE A 324 -20.83 20.08 -14.67
C ILE A 324 -20.47 18.88 -13.79
N LYS A 325 -21.40 17.93 -13.65
CA LYS A 325 -21.22 16.73 -12.83
C LYS A 325 -20.03 15.89 -13.31
N ASP A 326 -19.97 15.60 -14.60
CA ASP A 326 -18.87 14.85 -15.23
C ASP A 326 -17.52 15.53 -14.96
N SER A 327 -17.46 16.86 -15.04
CA SER A 327 -16.23 17.61 -14.81
C SER A 327 -15.79 17.60 -13.34
N HIS A 328 -16.74 17.54 -12.39
CA HIS A 328 -16.44 17.30 -10.97
C HIS A 328 -15.90 15.89 -10.75
N SER A 329 -16.58 14.89 -11.30
CA SER A 329 -16.18 13.49 -11.18
C SER A 329 -14.80 13.21 -11.78
N GLU A 330 -14.39 13.93 -12.82
CA GLU A 330 -13.04 13.84 -13.39
C GLU A 330 -11.94 14.22 -12.38
N ILE A 331 -12.17 15.26 -11.56
CA ILE A 331 -11.24 15.65 -10.49
C ILE A 331 -11.25 14.60 -9.38
N GLU A 332 -12.43 14.13 -8.98
CA GLU A 332 -12.57 13.10 -7.94
C GLU A 332 -11.85 11.81 -8.32
N LEU A 333 -12.05 11.33 -9.55
CA LEU A 333 -11.39 10.13 -10.06
C LEU A 333 -9.88 10.31 -10.20
N THR A 334 -9.39 11.53 -10.44
CA THR A 334 -7.95 11.80 -10.48
C THR A 334 -7.33 11.68 -9.08
N VAL A 335 -7.98 12.23 -8.05
CA VAL A 335 -7.57 12.06 -6.65
C VAL A 335 -7.61 10.59 -6.25
N ALA A 336 -8.71 9.90 -6.56
CA ALA A 336 -8.86 8.47 -6.27
C ALA A 336 -7.79 7.62 -6.98
N LYS A 337 -7.47 7.94 -8.24
CA LYS A 337 -6.39 7.29 -8.99
C LYS A 337 -5.05 7.45 -8.27
N ALA A 338 -4.71 8.66 -7.82
CA ALA A 338 -3.45 8.89 -7.10
C ALA A 338 -3.36 8.03 -5.83
N LEU A 339 -4.42 8.00 -5.01
CA LEU A 339 -4.48 7.17 -3.80
C LEU A 339 -4.29 5.68 -4.12
N LEU A 340 -4.97 5.19 -5.16
CA LEU A 340 -4.89 3.79 -5.58
C LEU A 340 -3.52 3.44 -6.17
N THR A 341 -2.88 4.33 -6.93
CA THR A 341 -1.52 4.15 -7.42
C THR A 341 -0.51 4.09 -6.27
N TRP A 342 -0.64 4.94 -5.24
CA TRP A 342 0.23 4.87 -4.06
C TRP A 342 0.05 3.58 -3.25
N MET A 343 -1.15 2.99 -3.27
CA MET A 343 -1.44 1.67 -2.71
C MET A 343 -1.05 0.51 -3.65
N SER A 344 -0.41 0.79 -4.79
CA SER A 344 -0.05 -0.18 -5.83
C SER A 344 -1.23 -1.00 -6.38
N GLN A 345 -2.42 -0.38 -6.48
CA GLN A 345 -3.65 -1.00 -6.97
C GLN A 345 -3.96 -0.69 -8.44
N LEU A 346 -3.22 0.25 -9.02
CA LEU A 346 -3.31 0.65 -10.41
C LEU A 346 -1.89 0.74 -10.97
N SER A 347 -1.64 0.08 -12.11
CA SER A 347 -0.37 0.14 -12.85
C SER A 347 -0.34 1.25 -13.88
#